data_AF-A0A8T2UGB9-F1
#
_entry.id   AF-A0A8T2UGB9-F1
#
_cell.length_a   1.000
_cell.length_b   1.000
_cell.length_c   1.000
_cell.angle_alpha   90.00
_cell.angle_beta   90.00
_cell.angle_gamma   90.00
#
_symmetry.space_group_name_H-M   'P 1'
#
loop_
_entity.id
_entity.type
_entity.pdbx_description
1 polymer ?
#
loop_
_entity_poly.entity_id
_entity_poly.type
_entity_poly.pdbx_seq_one_letter_code
_entity_poly.pdbx_strand_id
1 'polypeptide(L)'
;MMHRTFYWGKKATILFHGWKTSSWESYFVSLVVLFLSSVILQYISNLPILVSLYFPAIVPSNGACPAPDVPLIKKPESSISLRKRILRSMLFGVRVAIGYLLMLAVMSFNVGVLVAVVLGLVVGHFQFSNDITSYRYVLEKDVNGCSC
;
A
#
# COMPACT_ATOMS: atom_id res chain seq x y z
N MET A 1 -15.09 -32.22 16.59
CA MET A 1 -15.21 -31.27 15.46
C MET A 1 -14.84 -29.88 15.96
N MET A 2 -13.83 -29.22 15.37
CA MET A 2 -13.34 -27.94 15.87
C MET A 2 -14.12 -26.77 15.29
N HIS A 3 -15.21 -26.39 15.97
CA HIS A 3 -15.84 -25.10 15.77
C HIS A 3 -14.94 -24.03 16.42
N ARG A 4 -14.11 -23.34 15.62
CA ARG A 4 -13.35 -22.18 16.09
C ARG A 4 -14.15 -20.92 15.79
N THR A 5 -15.02 -20.56 16.72
CA THR A 5 -15.65 -19.24 16.73
C THR A 5 -14.63 -18.16 17.06
N PHE A 6 -14.95 -16.92 16.67
CA PHE A 6 -14.23 -15.76 17.16
C PHE A 6 -14.13 -15.82 18.69
N TYR A 7 -12.93 -15.59 19.22
CA TYR A 7 -12.71 -15.56 20.67
C TYR A 7 -12.00 -14.27 21.09
N TRP A 8 -12.29 -13.88 22.33
CA TRP A 8 -11.69 -12.74 23.01
C TRP A 8 -10.72 -13.27 24.06
N GLY A 9 -9.41 -13.21 23.79
CA GLY A 9 -8.41 -13.76 24.71
C GLY A 9 -6.99 -13.40 24.32
N LYS A 10 -6.10 -13.32 25.32
CA LYS A 10 -4.70 -12.94 25.15
C LYS A 10 -3.77 -14.05 24.67
N LYS A 11 -4.15 -15.32 24.85
CA LYS A 11 -3.35 -16.50 24.46
C LYS A 11 -3.55 -16.79 22.97
N ALA A 12 -2.90 -16.01 22.10
CA ALA A 12 -2.95 -16.22 20.65
C ALA A 12 -1.59 -16.66 20.11
N THR A 13 -1.59 -17.70 19.27
CA THR A 13 -0.47 -18.07 18.40
C THR A 13 -0.70 -17.42 17.04
N ILE A 14 0.03 -16.35 16.77
CA ILE A 14 -0.31 -15.39 15.70
C ILE A 14 0.33 -15.75 14.35
N LEU A 15 1.55 -16.28 14.32
CA LEU A 15 2.29 -16.46 13.05
C LEU A 15 3.15 -17.73 13.00
N PHE A 16 3.87 -18.04 14.08
CA PHE A 16 4.72 -19.23 14.20
C PHE A 16 4.57 -19.81 15.61
N HIS A 17 4.96 -21.07 15.81
CA HIS A 17 4.99 -21.70 17.14
C HIS A 17 5.79 -20.89 18.19
N GLY A 18 6.71 -20.04 17.75
CA GLY A 18 7.53 -19.15 18.60
C GLY A 18 6.89 -17.84 19.04
N TRP A 19 5.83 -17.34 18.37
CA TRP A 19 5.18 -16.08 18.77
C TRP A 19 3.96 -16.36 19.65
N LYS A 20 4.22 -16.69 20.92
CA LYS A 20 3.20 -16.93 21.94
C LYS A 20 3.03 -15.71 22.84
N THR A 21 1.79 -15.24 22.96
CA THR A 21 1.41 -14.12 23.82
C THR A 21 0.85 -14.65 25.14
N SER A 22 1.75 -14.93 26.10
CA SER A 22 1.36 -15.43 27.43
C SER A 22 0.90 -14.31 28.38
N SER A 23 1.33 -13.07 28.09
CA SER A 23 1.15 -11.89 28.94
C SER A 23 0.37 -10.80 28.19
N TRP A 24 -0.26 -9.90 28.94
CA TRP A 24 -1.01 -8.78 28.37
C TRP A 24 -0.13 -7.85 27.53
N GLU A 25 1.10 -7.59 27.98
CA GLU A 25 2.04 -6.73 27.27
C GLU A 25 2.45 -7.31 25.92
N SER A 26 2.81 -8.60 25.87
CA SER A 26 3.19 -9.24 24.61
C SER A 26 2.03 -9.32 23.63
N TYR A 27 0.79 -9.46 24.13
CA TYR A 27 -0.41 -9.37 23.32
C TYR A 27 -0.59 -7.96 22.71
N PHE A 28 -0.47 -6.90 23.51
CA PHE A 28 -0.59 -5.53 23.00
C PHE A 28 0.51 -5.19 21.98
N VAL A 29 1.75 -5.59 22.24
CA VAL A 29 2.87 -5.43 21.31
C VAL A 29 2.56 -6.13 19.98
N SER A 30 2.02 -7.35 20.01
CA SER A 30 1.59 -8.04 18.79
C SER A 30 0.51 -7.27 18.02
N LEU A 31 -0.48 -6.70 18.71
CA LEU A 31 -1.51 -5.88 18.06
C LEU A 31 -0.91 -4.66 17.38
N VAL A 32 0.00 -3.95 18.04
CA VAL A 32 0.68 -2.79 17.47
C VAL A 32 1.53 -3.19 16.27
N VAL A 33 2.26 -4.31 16.35
CA VAL A 33 3.06 -4.80 15.21
C VAL A 33 2.18 -5.17 14.02
N LEU A 34 1.05 -5.85 14.24
CA LEU A 34 0.12 -6.19 13.17
C LEU A 34 -0.55 -4.95 12.56
N PHE A 35 -0.95 -3.99 13.41
CA PHE A 35 -1.48 -2.71 12.98
C PHE A 35 -0.48 -1.96 12.10
N LEU A 36 0.77 -1.78 12.58
CA LEU A 36 1.82 -1.13 11.81
C LEU A 36 2.14 -1.90 10.52
N SER A 37 2.18 -3.23 10.56
CA SER A 37 2.41 -4.06 9.38
C SER A 37 1.32 -3.85 8.32
N SER A 38 0.07 -3.70 8.72
CA SER A 38 -1.04 -3.42 7.80
C SER A 38 -0.97 -2.01 7.20
N VAL A 39 -0.59 -1.00 7.98
CA VAL A 39 -0.34 0.37 7.47
C VAL A 39 0.81 0.35 6.46
N ILE A 40 1.92 -0.34 6.79
CA ILE A 40 3.08 -0.48 5.91
C ILE A 40 2.70 -1.18 4.60
N LEU A 41 1.88 -2.24 4.66
CA LEU A 41 1.39 -2.92 3.45
C LEU A 41 0.67 -1.94 2.53
N GLN A 42 -0.21 -1.09 3.07
CA GLN A 42 -0.95 -0.11 2.29
C GLN A 42 -0.02 0.96 1.72
N TYR A 43 0.97 1.41 2.49
CA TYR A 43 1.99 2.36 2.03
C TYR A 43 2.82 1.81 0.87
N ILE A 44 3.33 0.58 0.98
CA ILE A 44 4.08 -0.09 -0.10
C ILE A 44 3.19 -0.29 -1.34
N SER A 45 1.90 -0.59 -1.15
CA SER A 45 0.93 -0.76 -2.23
C SER A 45 0.72 0.52 -3.04
N ASN A 46 0.81 1.68 -2.38
CA ASN A 46 0.51 2.99 -2.94
C ASN A 46 1.76 3.74 -3.43
N LEU A 47 2.95 3.32 -3.00
CA LEU A 47 4.25 3.89 -3.43
C LEU A 47 4.43 4.00 -4.96
N PRO A 48 4.04 3.00 -5.78
CA PRO A 48 4.17 3.10 -7.24
C PRO A 48 3.24 4.15 -7.85
N ILE A 49 2.08 4.39 -7.23
CA ILE A 49 1.10 5.40 -7.66
C ILE A 49 1.64 6.79 -7.34
N LEU A 50 2.22 6.98 -6.15
CA LEU A 50 2.89 8.22 -5.78
C LEU A 50 4.06 8.53 -6.70
N VAL A 51 4.87 7.53 -7.06
CA VAL A 51 5.94 7.73 -8.05
C VAL A 51 5.37 8.09 -9.42
N SER A 52 4.24 7.50 -9.83
CA SER A 52 3.58 7.84 -11.09
C SER A 52 2.94 9.23 -11.10
N LEU A 53 2.53 9.75 -9.94
CA LEU A 53 1.92 11.08 -9.79
C LEU A 53 2.94 12.19 -9.48
N TYR A 54 4.06 11.86 -8.83
CA TYR A 54 5.16 12.78 -8.52
C TYR A 54 6.13 12.96 -9.71
N PHE A 55 6.18 11.99 -10.62
CA PHE A 55 6.96 12.11 -11.87
C PHE A 55 6.08 12.37 -13.12
N PRO A 56 5.33 13.49 -13.23
CA PRO A 56 4.98 14.06 -14.53
C PRO A 56 6.10 14.98 -15.06
N ALA A 57 7.16 15.21 -14.29
CA ALA A 57 8.15 16.27 -14.51
C ALA A 57 9.21 16.05 -15.62
N ILE A 58 9.03 15.08 -16.53
CA ILE A 58 9.94 14.91 -17.69
C ILE A 58 9.17 14.91 -19.01
N VAL A 59 8.06 15.64 -19.08
CA VAL A 59 7.59 16.18 -20.36
C VAL A 59 7.85 17.68 -20.31
N PRO A 60 8.88 18.20 -21.00
CA PRO A 60 9.05 19.64 -21.12
C PRO A 60 7.83 20.19 -21.87
N SER A 61 6.94 20.87 -21.13
CA SER A 61 5.91 21.73 -21.70
C SER A 61 6.59 22.97 -22.25
N ASN A 62 7.05 22.89 -23.50
CA ASN A 62 7.17 24.10 -24.30
C ASN A 62 5.72 24.45 -24.67
N GLY A 63 5.15 25.46 -24.03
CA GLY A 63 3.70 25.71 -23.96
C GLY A 63 2.96 25.78 -25.30
N ALA A 64 2.39 24.66 -25.74
CA ALA A 64 1.42 24.61 -26.83
C ALA A 64 0.38 23.51 -26.56
N CYS A 65 -0.90 23.85 -26.65
CA CYS A 65 -2.01 22.91 -26.58
C CYS A 65 -1.92 21.88 -27.72
N PRO A 66 -2.21 20.57 -27.50
CA PRO A 66 -2.16 19.59 -28.57
C PRO A 66 -3.49 19.52 -29.34
N ALA A 67 -3.43 19.75 -30.65
CA ALA A 67 -4.44 19.31 -31.62
C ALA A 67 -4.43 17.76 -31.75
N PRO A 68 -5.53 17.12 -32.21
CA PRO A 68 -5.71 15.68 -32.13
C PRO A 68 -5.23 14.95 -33.39
N ASP A 69 -3.97 14.54 -33.44
CA ASP A 69 -3.44 13.72 -34.55
C ASP A 69 -2.39 12.72 -34.04
N VAL A 70 -2.80 11.47 -33.83
CA VAL A 70 -1.92 10.29 -33.67
C VAL A 70 -1.08 10.06 -34.94
N PRO A 71 -0.10 9.12 -34.98
CA PRO A 71 0.73 8.52 -33.94
C PRO A 71 2.23 8.64 -34.31
N LEU A 72 3.13 8.92 -33.36
CA LEU A 72 4.51 8.45 -33.50
C LEU A 72 4.95 7.76 -32.21
N ILE A 73 5.13 6.45 -32.34
CA ILE A 73 5.83 5.58 -31.40
C ILE A 73 7.20 6.21 -31.15
N LYS A 74 7.26 7.01 -30.08
CA LYS A 74 8.51 7.46 -29.50
C LYS A 74 9.17 6.21 -28.92
N LYS A 75 10.19 5.72 -29.64
CA LYS A 75 11.13 4.68 -29.18
C LYS A 75 11.37 4.87 -27.67
N PRO A 76 11.14 3.87 -26.81
CA PRO A 76 11.51 4.02 -25.42
C PRO A 76 13.04 3.99 -25.33
N GLU A 77 13.67 5.14 -25.57
CA GLU A 77 14.99 5.43 -25.07
C GLU A 77 14.85 5.67 -23.56
N SER A 78 14.85 4.57 -22.82
CA SER A 78 15.72 4.43 -21.67
C SER A 78 15.76 2.94 -21.39
N SER A 79 16.94 2.36 -21.36
CA SER A 79 17.13 1.08 -20.69
C SER A 79 16.70 1.33 -19.24
N ILE A 80 15.43 1.06 -18.92
CA ILE A 80 14.97 1.03 -17.54
C ILE A 80 15.88 0.00 -16.90
N SER A 81 16.84 0.52 -16.12
CA SER A 81 17.94 -0.27 -15.57
C SER A 81 17.35 -1.54 -14.98
N LEU A 82 17.96 -2.67 -15.28
CA LEU A 82 17.57 -3.98 -14.75
C LEU A 82 17.35 -3.90 -13.23
N ARG A 83 18.12 -3.05 -12.53
CA ARG A 83 17.95 -2.71 -11.10
C ARG A 83 16.56 -2.16 -10.76
N LYS A 84 16.01 -1.23 -11.54
CA LYS A 84 14.66 -0.66 -11.34
C LYS A 84 13.57 -1.73 -11.56
N ARG A 85 13.75 -2.61 -12.56
CA ARG A 85 12.83 -3.73 -12.82
C ARG A 85 12.84 -4.73 -11.66
N ILE A 86 14.03 -5.13 -11.20
CA ILE A 86 14.19 -6.03 -10.04
C ILE A 86 13.61 -5.39 -8.78
N LEU A 87 13.96 -4.13 -8.49
CA LEU A 87 13.50 -3.44 -7.30
C LEU A 87 11.96 -3.39 -7.25
N ARG A 88 11.30 -3.06 -8.37
CA ARG A 88 9.84 -3.05 -8.47
C ARG A 88 9.23 -4.44 -8.20
N SER A 89 9.81 -5.49 -8.77
CA SER A 89 9.37 -6.87 -8.53
C SER A 89 9.59 -7.31 -7.08
N MET A 90 10.70 -6.88 -6.45
CA MET A 90 11.00 -7.18 -5.05
C MET A 90 10.01 -6.48 -4.12
N LEU A 91 9.68 -5.21 -4.36
CA LEU A 91 8.63 -4.50 -3.63
C LEU A 91 7.27 -5.19 -3.74
N PHE A 92 6.93 -5.68 -4.93
CA PHE A 92 5.73 -6.50 -5.13
C PHE A 92 5.77 -7.79 -4.30
N GLY A 93 6.90 -8.50 -4.30
CA GLY A 93 7.11 -9.67 -3.46
C GLY A 93 6.93 -9.37 -1.97
N VAL A 94 7.52 -8.29 -1.46
CA VAL A 94 7.39 -7.85 -0.06
C VAL A 94 5.92 -7.54 0.28
N ARG A 95 5.22 -6.81 -0.59
CA ARG A 95 3.80 -6.50 -0.41
C ARG A 95 2.96 -7.77 -0.26
N VAL A 96 3.14 -8.73 -1.17
CA VAL A 96 2.39 -9.98 -1.16
C VAL A 96 2.75 -10.83 0.06
N ALA A 97 4.04 -10.88 0.44
CA ALA A 97 4.49 -11.59 1.63
C ALA A 97 3.83 -11.05 2.91
N ILE A 98 3.81 -9.73 3.12
CA ILE A 98 3.14 -9.12 4.28
C ILE A 98 1.64 -9.42 4.26
N GLY A 99 1.00 -9.38 3.09
CA GLY A 99 -0.42 -9.73 2.94
C GLY A 99 -0.73 -11.15 3.38
N TYR A 100 0.11 -12.13 2.99
CA TYR A 100 -0.04 -13.51 3.43
C TYR A 100 0.23 -13.69 4.93
N LEU A 101 1.19 -12.97 5.51
CA LEU A 101 1.41 -12.98 6.96
C LEU A 101 0.19 -12.44 7.73
N LEU A 102 -0.40 -11.33 7.29
CA LEU A 102 -1.61 -10.78 7.90
C LEU A 102 -2.81 -11.73 7.74
N MET A 103 -2.94 -12.38 6.58
CA MET A 103 -3.97 -13.40 6.37
C MET A 103 -3.80 -14.58 7.34
N LEU A 104 -2.55 -15.02 7.54
CA LEU A 104 -2.23 -16.06 8.52
C LEU A 104 -2.57 -15.61 9.95
N ALA A 105 -2.32 -14.35 10.29
CA ALA A 105 -2.68 -13.77 11.58
C ALA A 105 -4.19 -13.70 11.80
N VAL A 106 -4.97 -13.30 10.78
CA VAL A 106 -6.43 -13.22 10.86
C VAL A 106 -7.08 -14.60 11.00
N MET A 107 -6.46 -15.63 10.40
CA MET A 107 -6.87 -17.03 10.59
C MET A 107 -6.71 -17.51 12.05
N SER A 108 -6.13 -16.72 12.96
CA SER A 108 -6.10 -17.04 14.38
C SER A 108 -7.46 -16.90 15.07
N PHE A 109 -8.51 -16.41 14.38
CA PHE A 109 -9.87 -16.16 14.91
C PHE A 109 -9.91 -15.29 16.18
N ASN A 110 -8.88 -14.48 16.41
CA ASN A 110 -8.81 -13.58 17.55
C ASN A 110 -9.42 -12.23 17.16
N VAL A 111 -10.43 -11.78 17.90
CA VAL A 111 -11.14 -10.54 17.56
C VAL A 111 -10.22 -9.32 17.62
N GLY A 112 -9.32 -9.23 18.61
CA GLY A 112 -8.40 -8.09 18.73
C GLY A 112 -7.42 -8.02 17.57
N VAL A 113 -6.91 -9.18 17.11
CA VAL A 113 -6.05 -9.25 15.91
C VAL A 113 -6.81 -8.80 14.66
N LEU A 114 -8.02 -9.31 14.45
CA LEU A 114 -8.86 -8.92 13.31
C LEU A 114 -9.12 -7.40 13.32
N VAL A 115 -9.52 -6.85 14.46
CA VAL A 115 -9.81 -5.42 14.61
C VAL A 115 -8.55 -4.59 14.35
N ALA A 116 -7.39 -4.97 14.90
CA ALA A 116 -6.14 -4.25 14.68
C ALA A 116 -5.73 -4.23 13.20
N VAL A 117 -5.86 -5.36 12.50
CA VAL A 117 -5.54 -5.43 11.06
C VAL A 117 -6.53 -4.61 10.23
N VAL A 118 -7.83 -4.72 10.48
CA VAL A 118 -8.86 -3.95 9.75
C VAL A 118 -8.68 -2.46 9.97
N LEU A 119 -8.50 -2.02 11.23
CA LEU A 119 -8.28 -0.61 11.55
C LEU A 119 -7.01 -0.08 10.89
N GLY A 120 -5.91 -0.83 10.91
CA GLY A 120 -4.66 -0.39 10.29
C GLY A 120 -4.75 -0.31 8.76
N LEU A 121 -5.49 -1.23 8.11
CA LEU A 121 -5.79 -1.11 6.67
C LEU A 121 -6.64 0.13 6.36
N VAL A 122 -7.67 0.42 7.17
CA VAL A 122 -8.52 1.60 7.02
C VAL A 122 -7.70 2.89 7.19
N VAL A 123 -6.90 2.97 8.26
CA VAL A 123 -6.02 4.12 8.51
C VAL A 123 -5.00 4.30 7.39
N GLY A 124 -4.37 3.21 6.93
CA GLY A 124 -3.42 3.24 5.82
C GLY A 124 -4.07 3.73 4.51
N HIS A 125 -5.32 3.33 4.25
CA HIS A 125 -6.05 3.77 3.06
C HIS A 125 -6.48 5.24 3.18
N PHE A 126 -6.93 5.65 4.36
CA PHE A 126 -7.36 7.01 4.63
C PHE A 126 -6.22 8.02 4.41
N GLN A 127 -5.02 7.73 4.89
CA GLN A 127 -3.85 8.61 4.72
C GLN A 127 -3.57 8.88 3.23
N PHE A 128 -3.61 7.84 2.39
CA PHE A 128 -3.33 7.98 0.96
C PHE A 128 -4.47 8.62 0.16
N SER A 129 -5.72 8.44 0.60
CA SER A 129 -6.88 9.03 -0.07
C SER A 129 -6.82 10.56 -0.09
N ASN A 130 -6.30 11.16 0.98
CA ASN A 130 -6.11 12.61 1.07
C ASN A 130 -5.03 13.11 0.11
N ASP A 131 -3.95 12.34 -0.06
CA ASP A 131 -2.86 12.68 -0.97
C ASP A 131 -3.34 12.65 -2.43
N ILE A 132 -4.00 11.58 -2.87
CA ILE A 132 -4.51 11.46 -4.25
C ILE A 132 -5.45 12.62 -4.60
N THR A 133 -6.39 12.91 -3.70
CA THR A 133 -7.41 13.96 -3.93
C THR A 133 -6.75 15.32 -4.12
N SER A 134 -5.71 15.62 -3.33
CA SER A 134 -4.93 16.86 -3.46
C SER A 134 -4.19 16.94 -4.80
N TYR A 135 -3.57 15.84 -5.26
CA TYR A 135 -2.90 15.82 -6.57
C TYR A 135 -3.89 16.01 -7.72
N ARG A 136 -5.06 15.34 -7.67
CA ARG A 136 -6.06 15.49 -8.73
C ARG A 136 -6.60 16.91 -8.81
N TYR A 137 -6.77 17.58 -7.68
CA TYR A 137 -7.17 18.99 -7.65
C TYR A 137 -6.14 19.93 -8.30
N VAL A 138 -4.84 19.71 -8.04
CA VAL A 138 -3.77 20.49 -8.68
C VAL A 138 -3.76 20.24 -10.19
N LEU A 139 -3.82 18.98 -10.61
CA LEU A 139 -3.84 18.61 -12.04
C LEU A 139 -5.05 19.19 -12.78
N GLU A 140 -6.24 19.17 -12.17
CA GLU A 140 -7.44 19.75 -12.78
C GLU A 140 -7.33 21.28 -12.91
N LYS A 141 -6.68 21.95 -11.95
CA LYS A 141 -6.42 23.39 -12.04
C LYS A 141 -5.41 23.74 -13.14
N ASP A 142 -4.37 22.94 -13.32
CA ASP A 142 -3.38 23.12 -14.39
C ASP A 142 -3.98 22.90 -15.79
N VAL A 143 -4.87 21.90 -15.94
CA VAL A 143 -5.59 21.64 -17.20
C VAL A 143 -6.57 22.77 -17.54
N ASN A 144 -7.36 23.20 -16.55
CA ASN A 144 -8.33 24.28 -16.76
C ASN A 144 -7.68 25.65 -16.91
N GLY A 145 -6.47 25.86 -16.37
CA GLY A 145 -5.65 27.05 -16.59
C GLY A 145 -5.01 27.15 -17.98
N CYS A 146 -4.96 26.04 -18.73
CA CYS A 146 -4.48 26.00 -20.11
C CYS A 146 -5.60 26.10 -21.15
N SER A 147 -6.87 26.27 -20.75
CA SER A 147 -7.98 26.50 -21.66
C SER A 147 -8.02 27.99 -22.06
N CYS A 148 -7.24 28.35 -23.08
CA CYS A 148 -7.36 29.59 -23.85
C CYS A 148 -8.04 29.30 -25.19
#